data_AF-A0A136PXL8-F1
#
_entry.id   AF-A0A136PXL8-F1
#
_cell.length_a   1.000
_cell.length_b   1.000
_cell.length_c   1.000
_cell.angle_alpha   90.00
_cell.angle_beta   90.00
_cell.angle_gamma   90.00
#
_symmetry.space_group_name_H-M   'P 1'
#
loop_
_entity.id
_entity.type
_entity.pdbx_description
1 polymer ?
#
loop_
_entity_poly.entity_id
_entity_poly.type
_entity_poly.pdbx_seq_one_letter_code
_entity_poly.pdbx_strand_id
1 'polypeptide(L)' 'MTPTTSPALTTAHWRKSSHSGDEGACVEMADIPGAVAVRDSKDPNGPALLFAPAAWTTFAAAPPVPPAHTDR' A
#
# COMPACT_ATOMS: atom_id res chain seq x y z
N MET A 1 14.06 17.46 3.94
CA MET A 1 13.54 16.78 2.73
C MET A 1 12.09 17.20 2.60
N THR A 2 11.72 17.89 1.52
CA THR A 2 10.34 18.34 1.30
C THR A 2 9.52 17.12 0.88
N PRO A 3 8.46 16.71 1.62
CA PRO A 3 7.60 15.65 1.13
C PRO A 3 6.92 16.13 -0.15
N THR A 4 7.06 15.39 -1.24
CA THR A 4 6.29 15.64 -2.46
C THR A 4 4.86 15.13 -2.21
N THR A 5 4.08 15.92 -1.49
CA THR A 5 2.67 15.60 -1.24
C THR A 5 1.86 15.97 -2.48
N SER A 6 1.47 14.97 -3.26
CA SER A 6 0.57 15.16 -4.40
C SER A 6 -0.85 15.53 -3.88
N PRO A 7 -1.55 16.52 -4.44
CA PRO A 7 -2.86 16.97 -3.94
C PRO A 7 -3.90 15.85 -3.86
N ALA A 8 -3.84 14.89 -4.79
CA ALA A 8 -4.71 13.72 -4.82
C ALA A 8 -4.56 12.82 -3.59
N LEU A 9 -3.36 12.77 -2.97
CA LEU A 9 -3.11 11.99 -1.77
C LEU A 9 -3.67 12.65 -0.51
N THR A 10 -3.69 13.99 -0.49
CA THR A 10 -4.22 14.78 0.63
C THR A 10 -5.73 14.62 0.77
N THR A 11 -6.45 14.50 -0.34
CA THR A 11 -7.92 14.34 -0.37
C THR A 11 -8.37 12.89 -0.55
N ALA A 12 -7.43 11.93 -0.54
CA ALA A 12 -7.73 10.52 -0.77
C ALA A 12 -8.51 9.92 0.42
N HIS A 13 -9.46 9.04 0.11
CA HIS A 13 -10.23 8.32 1.12
C HIS A 13 -9.50 7.04 1.55
N TRP A 14 -8.60 7.17 2.52
CA TRP A 14 -7.77 6.10 3.03
C TRP A 14 -8.57 5.05 3.82
N ARG A 15 -8.29 3.78 3.54
CA ARG A 15 -8.84 2.62 4.23
C ARG A 15 -7.70 1.78 4.80
N LYS A 16 -7.77 1.49 6.10
CA LYS A 16 -6.81 0.63 6.80
C LYS A 16 -7.05 -0.85 6.43
N SER A 17 -5.98 -1.61 6.26
CA SER A 17 -6.08 -3.06 5.99
C SER A 17 -6.62 -3.83 7.20
N SER A 18 -7.47 -4.83 6.97
CA SER A 18 -8.01 -5.75 7.97
C SER A 18 -6.98 -6.74 8.53
N HIS A 19 -5.82 -6.88 7.89
CA HIS A 19 -4.70 -7.72 8.37
C HIS A 19 -3.79 -6.98 9.36
N SER A 20 -4.18 -5.77 9.77
CA SER A 20 -3.52 -5.00 10.80
C SER A 20 -3.84 -5.60 12.17
N GLY A 21 -2.93 -6.37 12.76
CA GLY A 21 -3.07 -6.88 14.13
C GLY A 21 -3.00 -5.78 15.20
N ASP A 22 -3.14 -6.18 16.46
CA ASP A 22 -3.23 -5.29 17.64
C ASP A 22 -1.96 -4.46 17.92
N GLU A 23 -0.81 -4.82 17.34
CA GLU A 23 0.45 -4.05 17.48
C GLU A 23 0.56 -2.86 16.50
N GLY A 24 -0.57 -2.48 15.89
CA GLY A 24 -0.72 -1.23 15.15
C GLY A 24 -0.25 -1.34 13.71
N ALA A 25 -1.21 -1.62 12.83
CA ALA A 25 -1.37 -1.12 11.45
C ALA A 25 -0.12 -0.99 10.58
N CYS A 26 0.00 -1.86 9.57
CA CYS A 26 1.14 -1.86 8.65
C CYS A 26 0.90 -1.08 7.33
N VAL A 27 -0.34 -0.93 6.84
CA VAL A 27 -0.62 -0.18 5.60
C VAL A 27 -2.06 0.38 5.52
N GLU A 28 -2.21 1.54 4.87
CA GLU A 28 -3.50 2.05 4.37
C GLU A 28 -3.48 2.10 2.84
N MET A 29 -4.65 1.94 2.21
CA MET A 29 -4.82 2.12 0.78
C MET A 29 -5.90 3.14 0.44
N ALA A 30 -5.78 3.79 -0.70
CA ALA A 30 -6.84 4.61 -1.27
C ALA A 30 -6.89 4.48 -2.80
N ASP A 31 -8.11 4.45 -3.32
CA ASP A 31 -8.36 4.59 -4.75
C ASP A 31 -8.32 6.08 -5.11
N ILE A 32 -7.43 6.47 -6.01
CA ILE A 32 -7.30 7.85 -6.51
C ILE A 32 -7.42 7.86 -8.05
N PRO A 33 -7.66 9.02 -8.68
CA PRO A 33 -7.75 9.08 -10.14
C PRO A 33 -6.50 8.50 -10.82
N GLY A 34 -6.68 7.38 -11.53
CA GLY A 34 -5.63 6.72 -12.32
C GLY A 34 -4.64 5.84 -11.54
N ALA A 35 -4.79 5.68 -10.21
CA ALA A 35 -3.88 4.87 -9.42
C ALA A 35 -4.49 4.31 -8.12
N VAL A 36 -3.85 3.30 -7.57
CA VAL A 36 -4.05 2.85 -6.19
C VAL A 36 -2.86 3.35 -5.36
N ALA A 37 -3.14 4.11 -4.31
CA ALA A 37 -2.13 4.61 -3.39
C ALA A 37 -2.04 3.68 -2.17
N VAL A 38 -0.82 3.36 -1.74
CA VAL A 38 -0.52 2.57 -0.53
C VAL A 38 0.50 3.33 0.31
N ARG A 39 0.25 3.49 1.61
CA ARG A 39 1.18 4.13 2.53
C ARG A 39 1.26 3.39 3.86
N ASP A 40 2.31 3.70 4.61
CA ASP A 40 2.45 3.27 5.99
C ASP A 40 1.42 4.01 6.88
N SER A 41 0.70 3.28 7.74
CA SER A 41 -0.32 3.89 8.62
C SER A 41 0.28 4.72 9.76
N LYS A 42 1.54 4.45 10.15
CA LYS A 42 2.25 5.13 11.24
C LYS A 42 2.90 6.43 10.75
N ASP A 43 3.16 6.53 9.44
CA ASP A 43 3.63 7.75 8.79
C ASP A 43 2.67 8.23 7.68
N PRO A 44 1.48 8.76 8.03
CA PRO A 44 0.49 9.21 7.05
C PRO A 44 0.94 10.41 6.21
N ASN A 45 1.94 11.16 6.68
CA ASN A 45 2.54 12.28 5.95
C ASN A 45 3.80 11.87 5.17
N GLY A 46 4.23 10.61 5.32
CA GLY A 46 5.32 10.01 4.59
C GLY A 46 4.98 9.72 3.12
N PRO A 47 5.93 9.12 2.39
CA PRO A 47 5.72 8.77 0.99
C PRO A 47 4.65 7.69 0.81
N ALA A 48 3.87 7.80 -0.27
CA ALA A 48 2.95 6.77 -0.72
C ALA A 48 3.47 6.09 -1.99
N LEU A 49 3.32 4.78 -2.08
CA LEU A 49 3.51 4.02 -3.31
C LEU A 49 2.27 4.17 -4.20
N LEU A 50 2.49 4.41 -5.49
CA LEU A 50 1.43 4.54 -6.48
C LEU A 50 1.50 3.38 -7.48
N PHE A 51 0.41 2.62 -7.56
CA PHE A 51 0.26 1.54 -8.53
C PHE A 51 -0.69 1.96 -9.64
N ALA A 52 -0.32 1.71 -10.89
CA ALA A 52 -1.30 1.68 -11.97
C ALA A 52 -2.35 0.60 -11.66
N PRO A 53 -3.64 0.78 -12.03
CA PRO A 53 -4.69 -0.16 -11.68
C PRO A 53 -4.39 -1.61 -12.11
N ALA A 54 -3.85 -1.79 -13.32
CA ALA A 54 -3.46 -3.12 -13.81
C ALA A 54 -2.34 -3.75 -12.97
N ALA A 55 -1.33 -2.98 -12.58
CA ALA A 55 -0.24 -3.45 -11.74
C ALA A 55 -0.73 -3.82 -10.33
N TRP A 56 -1.68 -3.05 -9.78
CA TRP A 56 -2.33 -3.38 -8.52
C TRP A 56 -3.08 -4.71 -8.59
N THR A 57 -3.87 -4.93 -9.64
CA THR A 57 -4.57 -6.21 -9.84
C THR A 57 -3.61 -7.39 -9.94
N THR A 58 -2.51 -7.24 -10.71
CA THR A 58 -1.48 -8.29 -10.80
C THR A 58 -0.82 -8.56 -9.45
N PHE A 59 -0.47 -7.51 -8.70
CA PHE A 59 0.12 -7.64 -7.38
C PHE A 59 -0.82 -8.38 -6.41
N ALA A 60 -2.10 -7.98 -6.35
CA ALA A 60 -3.08 -8.57 -5.44
C ALA A 60 -3.43 -10.03 -5.77
N ALA A 61 -3.26 -10.44 -7.04
CA ALA A 61 -3.52 -11.81 -7.48
C ALA A 61 -2.30 -12.73 -7.34
N ALA A 62 -1.12 -12.20 -6.99
CA ALA A 62 0.08 -13.00 -6.87
C ALA A 62 -0.05 -14.00 -5.70
N PRO A 63 0.14 -15.32 -5.94
CA PRO A 63 0.15 -16.29 -4.86
C PRO A 63 1.37 -16.03 -3.95
N PRO A 64 1.28 -16.36 -2.65
CA PRO A 64 2.45 -16.40 -1.79
C PRO A 64 3.53 -17.26 -2.44
N VAL A 65 4.75 -16.72 -2.60
CA VAL A 65 5.87 -17.52 -3.08
C VAL A 65 6.15 -18.57 -2.00
N PRO A 66 6.06 -19.88 -2.31
CA PRO A 66 6.41 -20.91 -1.33
C PRO A 66 7.87 -20.70 -0.89
N PRO A 67 8.21 -20.95 0.38
CA PRO A 67 9.55 -20.71 0.88
C PRO A 67 10.56 -21.47 0.03
N ALA A 68 11.54 -20.76 -0.53
CA ALA A 68 12.69 -21.35 -1.18
C ALA A 68 13.65 -21.91 -0.11
N HIS A 69 13.22 -22.95 0.59
CA HIS A 69 14.08 -23.80 1.40
C HIS A 69 13.92 -25.22 0.88
N THR A 70 14.70 -25.57 -0.14
CA THR A 70 15.00 -26.97 -0.43
C THR A 70 16.08 -27.39 0.57
N ASP A 71 15.65 -27.76 1.77
CA ASP A 71 16.53 -28.51 2.67
C ASP A 71 16.58 -29.96 2.16
N ARG A 72 17.79 -30.48 1.97
CA ARG A 72 18.08 -31.82 1.46
C ARG A 72 18.25 -32.79 2.61
#